data_AF-A0A8D0IZ46-F1
#
_entry.id   AF-A0A8D0IZ46-F1
#
_cell.length_a   1.000
_cell.length_b   1.000
_cell.length_c   1.000
_cell.angle_alpha   90.00
_cell.angle_beta   90.00
_cell.angle_gamma   90.00
#
_symmetry.space_group_name_H-M   'P 1'
#
loop_
_entity.id
_entity.type
_entity.pdbx_description
1 polymer ?
#
loop_
_entity_poly.entity_id
_entity_poly.type
_entity_poly.pdbx_seq_one_letter_code
_entity_poly.pdbx_strand_id
1 'polypeptide(L)'
;MAEMKTEDGKVEKHYLFYDGESVSGKVNLAFKQPGKRLEHQGIRIEFVGQIELFNDKSNTHEFVNLVKELALPGELTQSRSYDFEFMQVEKPYESYIGANVRLRYFLKVTIVRRLTDLVKEYDLIVHQLATYPDVNNSIKMEVGIEDCLHIEFEYNKSKYHLKDVIVGKIYFLLVRIKIQHMELQLIKKEITGIGPSTTTETETIAKYEIMDGAPVKGESIPIRLFLAGYDPTPTMRDVNKKFSVRYFLNLVLVDEEDRRYFKQQEIILWRKAPEKLRKQRTNFHQRFESPESQASAEQPEM
;
A
#
# COMPACT_ATOMS: atom_id res chain seq x y z
N MET A 1 -5.60 9.11 12.16
CA MET A 1 -6.64 8.28 11.51
C MET A 1 -6.41 8.31 10.00
N ALA A 2 -6.73 7.22 9.32
CA ALA A 2 -6.70 7.08 7.86
C ALA A 2 -8.04 6.52 7.37
N GLU A 3 -8.32 6.74 6.09
CA GLU A 3 -9.49 6.20 5.41
C GLU A 3 -9.10 4.96 4.62
N MET A 4 -9.94 3.94 4.61
CA MET A 4 -9.77 2.74 3.79
C MET A 4 -11.12 2.35 3.19
N LYS A 5 -11.13 2.05 1.89
CA LYS A 5 -12.31 1.50 1.22
C LYS A 5 -12.47 0.03 1.59
N THR A 6 -13.65 -0.35 2.04
CA THR A 6 -14.03 -1.73 2.36
C THR A 6 -14.50 -2.47 1.10
N GLU A 7 -14.68 -3.78 1.20
CA GLU A 7 -15.16 -4.64 0.11
C GLU A 7 -16.53 -4.21 -0.44
N ASP A 8 -17.41 -3.64 0.40
CA ASP A 8 -18.73 -3.12 0.01
C ASP A 8 -18.68 -1.67 -0.53
N GLY A 9 -17.48 -1.14 -0.78
CA GLY A 9 -17.28 0.20 -1.34
C GLY A 9 -17.48 1.35 -0.36
N LYS A 10 -17.73 1.06 0.92
CA LYS A 10 -17.81 2.09 1.96
C LYS A 10 -16.42 2.57 2.34
N VAL A 11 -16.33 3.81 2.81
CA VAL A 11 -15.09 4.38 3.35
C VAL A 11 -15.17 4.36 4.87
N GLU A 12 -14.28 3.61 5.49
CA GLU A 12 -14.16 3.56 6.95
C GLU A 12 -12.93 4.31 7.44
N LYS A 13 -13.03 4.87 8.66
CA LYS A 13 -11.95 5.58 9.33
C LYS A 13 -11.42 4.78 10.50
N HIS A 14 -10.13 4.46 10.45
CA HIS A 14 -9.44 3.71 11.50
C HIS A 14 -8.19 4.46 11.99
N TYR A 15 -7.66 4.06 13.14
CA TYR A 15 -6.37 4.58 13.60
C TYR A 15 -5.26 4.15 12.64
N LEU A 16 -4.34 5.08 12.36
CA LEU A 16 -3.21 4.87 11.47
C LEU A 16 -1.97 4.62 12.30
N PHE A 17 -1.27 3.53 12.01
CA PHE A 17 0.00 3.17 12.61
C PHE A 17 1.10 2.99 11.55
N TYR A 18 2.33 3.09 12.02
CA TYR A 18 3.52 2.74 11.26
C TYR A 18 4.27 1.58 11.93
N ASP A 19 5.19 0.99 11.18
CA ASP A 19 6.05 -0.07 11.69
C ASP A 19 6.86 0.38 12.91
N GLY A 20 7.00 -0.51 13.90
CA GLY A 20 7.69 -0.25 15.17
C GLY A 20 6.93 0.62 16.18
N GLU A 21 5.77 1.20 15.84
CA GLU A 21 4.99 1.96 16.82
C GLU A 21 4.36 1.04 17.89
N SER A 22 4.37 1.47 19.15
CA SER A 22 3.64 0.80 20.22
C SER A 22 2.12 0.94 20.05
N VAL A 23 1.37 -0.08 20.45
CA VAL A 23 -0.10 -0.08 20.45
C VAL A 23 -0.57 -0.25 21.89
N SER A 24 -1.15 0.80 22.47
CA SER A 24 -1.63 0.83 23.84
C SER A 24 -3.04 1.40 23.95
N GLY A 25 -3.72 1.09 25.04
CA GLY A 25 -5.08 1.54 25.26
C GLY A 25 -5.74 0.86 26.45
N LYS A 26 -7.07 0.94 26.48
CA LYS A 26 -7.90 0.42 27.57
C LYS A 26 -9.08 -0.38 27.02
N VAL A 27 -9.24 -1.61 27.51
CA VAL A 27 -10.41 -2.45 27.24
C VAL A 27 -11.46 -2.17 28.32
N ASN A 28 -12.63 -1.66 27.91
CA ASN A 28 -13.74 -1.35 28.81
C ASN A 28 -14.83 -2.43 28.68
N LEU A 29 -15.07 -3.17 29.76
CA LEU A 29 -16.18 -4.11 29.87
C LEU A 29 -17.34 -3.45 30.59
N ALA A 30 -18.45 -3.22 29.88
CA ALA A 30 -19.63 -2.54 30.40
C ALA A 30 -20.81 -3.50 30.61
N PHE A 31 -21.33 -3.57 31.83
CA PHE A 31 -22.57 -4.28 32.14
C PHE A 31 -23.76 -3.42 31.77
N LYS A 32 -24.58 -3.88 30.83
CA LYS A 32 -25.81 -3.17 30.42
C LYS A 32 -26.91 -3.21 31.47
N GLN A 33 -26.89 -4.19 32.37
CA GLN A 33 -27.91 -4.41 33.40
C GLN A 33 -27.22 -4.59 34.77
N PRO A 34 -27.66 -3.86 35.81
CA PRO A 34 -27.18 -4.07 37.18
C PRO A 34 -27.49 -5.51 37.65
N GLY A 35 -26.58 -6.09 38.44
CA GLY A 35 -26.78 -7.40 39.08
C GLY A 35 -26.53 -8.61 38.19
N LYS A 36 -26.22 -8.44 36.90
CA LYS A 36 -25.73 -9.57 36.07
C LYS A 36 -24.31 -9.96 36.50
N ARG A 37 -24.07 -11.27 36.48
CA ARG A 37 -22.77 -11.90 36.73
C ARG A 37 -22.22 -12.47 35.44
N LEU A 38 -20.91 -12.36 35.25
CA LEU A 38 -20.19 -12.91 34.12
C LEU A 38 -19.05 -13.79 34.61
N GLU A 39 -19.27 -15.09 34.62
CA GLU A 39 -18.20 -16.08 34.78
C GLU A 39 -17.38 -16.19 33.49
N HIS A 40 -16.05 -16.18 33.63
CA HIS A 40 -15.11 -16.30 32.52
C HIS A 40 -13.90 -17.15 32.90
N GLN A 41 -13.28 -17.80 31.91
CA GLN A 41 -12.05 -18.59 32.04
C GLN A 41 -10.79 -17.80 31.66
N GLY A 42 -10.94 -16.48 31.56
CA GLY A 42 -9.85 -15.55 31.27
C GLY A 42 -10.31 -14.45 30.33
N ILE A 43 -9.63 -13.31 30.40
CA ILE A 43 -9.84 -12.19 29.49
C ILE A 43 -8.49 -11.86 28.88
N ARG A 44 -8.42 -11.77 27.56
CA ARG A 44 -7.19 -11.42 26.85
C ARG A 44 -7.47 -10.43 25.73
N ILE A 45 -6.42 -9.72 25.34
CA ILE A 45 -6.37 -8.92 24.13
C ILE A 45 -5.24 -9.42 23.25
N GLU A 46 -5.49 -9.44 21.95
CA GLU A 46 -4.56 -9.90 20.93
C GLU A 46 -4.35 -8.77 19.92
N PHE A 47 -3.10 -8.48 19.55
CA PHE A 47 -2.79 -7.70 18.34
C PHE A 47 -2.48 -8.69 17.23
N VAL A 48 -3.28 -8.66 16.17
CA VAL A 48 -3.20 -9.62 15.07
C VAL A 48 -2.96 -8.88 13.76
N GLY A 49 -2.02 -9.37 12.96
CA GLY A 49 -1.86 -9.01 11.56
C GLY A 49 -1.92 -10.27 10.73
N GLN A 50 -2.85 -10.30 9.76
CA GLN A 50 -3.13 -11.49 8.98
C GLN A 50 -3.43 -11.18 7.51
N ILE A 51 -3.23 -12.20 6.68
CA ILE A 51 -3.60 -12.23 5.27
C ILE A 51 -4.75 -13.23 5.10
N GLU A 52 -5.86 -12.78 4.55
CA GLU A 52 -7.03 -13.57 4.21
C GLU A 52 -7.09 -13.73 2.69
N LEU A 53 -7.10 -14.96 2.19
CA LEU A 53 -7.28 -15.26 0.76
C LEU A 53 -8.75 -15.65 0.52
N PHE A 54 -9.45 -14.94 -0.38
CA PHE A 54 -10.90 -15.14 -0.53
C PHE A 54 -11.27 -16.45 -1.23
N ASN A 55 -10.38 -16.95 -2.09
CA ASN A 55 -10.56 -18.23 -2.78
C ASN A 55 -10.53 -19.43 -1.82
N ASP A 56 -9.98 -19.26 -0.62
CA ASP A 56 -9.94 -20.28 0.41
C ASP A 56 -10.15 -19.64 1.79
N LYS A 57 -11.42 -19.53 2.20
CA LYS A 57 -11.81 -18.92 3.49
C LYS A 57 -11.21 -19.63 4.71
N SER A 58 -10.69 -20.86 4.56
CA SER A 58 -9.96 -21.55 5.63
C SER A 58 -8.49 -21.11 5.74
N ASN A 59 -8.03 -20.28 4.80
CA ASN A 59 -6.62 -19.92 4.58
C ASN A 59 -6.31 -18.51 5.08
N THR A 60 -6.57 -18.30 6.37
CA THR A 60 -6.09 -17.11 7.08
C THR A 60 -4.65 -17.35 7.54
N HIS A 61 -3.75 -16.42 7.23
CA HIS A 61 -2.34 -16.49 7.58
C HIS A 61 -1.97 -15.35 8.50
N GLU A 62 -1.91 -15.63 9.80
CA GLU A 62 -1.33 -14.72 10.78
C GLU A 62 0.18 -14.63 10.57
N PHE A 63 0.70 -13.41 10.44
CA PHE A 63 2.14 -13.13 10.38
C PHE A 63 2.63 -12.35 11.61
N VAL A 64 1.70 -11.80 12.41
CA VAL A 64 1.96 -11.29 13.76
C VAL A 64 0.77 -11.60 14.65
N ASN A 65 1.04 -12.14 15.83
CA ASN A 65 0.04 -12.41 16.86
C ASN A 65 0.67 -12.20 18.24
N LEU A 66 0.33 -11.09 18.89
CA LEU A 66 0.79 -10.74 20.23
C LEU A 66 -0.37 -10.85 21.20
N VAL A 67 -0.21 -11.57 22.30
CA VAL A 67 -1.27 -11.81 23.29
C VAL A 67 -0.91 -11.17 24.62
N LYS A 68 -1.87 -10.50 25.26
CA LYS A 68 -1.75 -10.01 26.63
C LYS A 68 -2.96 -10.46 27.44
N GLU A 69 -2.69 -11.18 28.53
CA GLU A 69 -3.72 -11.54 29.50
C GLU A 69 -4.11 -10.30 30.32
N LEU A 70 -5.42 -10.04 30.41
CA LEU A 70 -6.01 -8.92 31.13
C LEU A 70 -6.60 -9.37 32.48
N ALA A 71 -7.12 -10.60 32.54
CA ALA A 71 -7.60 -11.21 33.78
C ALA A 71 -7.50 -12.74 33.74
N LEU A 72 -7.15 -13.32 34.88
CA LEU A 72 -7.24 -14.76 35.16
C LEU A 72 -8.71 -15.24 35.20
N PRO A 73 -8.99 -16.56 35.16
CA PRO A 73 -10.34 -17.09 35.39
C PRO A 73 -11.01 -16.50 36.63
N GLY A 74 -12.30 -16.17 36.52
CA GLY A 74 -13.03 -15.55 37.61
C GLY A 74 -14.45 -15.12 37.25
N GLU A 75 -15.02 -14.27 38.11
CA GLU A 75 -16.36 -13.72 37.97
C GLU A 75 -16.30 -12.19 37.99
N LEU A 76 -17.00 -11.55 37.07
CA LEU A 76 -17.25 -10.11 37.06
C LEU A 76 -18.71 -9.83 37.44
N THR A 77 -18.90 -8.94 38.42
CA THR A 77 -20.21 -8.49 38.90
C THR A 77 -20.52 -7.03 38.53
N GLN A 78 -19.52 -6.30 38.05
CA GLN A 78 -19.61 -4.89 37.68
C GLN A 78 -18.70 -4.57 36.48
N SER A 79 -18.97 -3.45 35.83
CA SER A 79 -18.13 -2.92 34.75
C SER A 79 -16.70 -2.73 35.22
N ARG A 80 -15.74 -3.08 34.36
CA ARG A 80 -14.31 -3.02 34.67
C ARG A 80 -13.50 -2.64 33.44
N SER A 81 -12.36 -2.00 33.68
CA SER A 81 -11.44 -1.59 32.64
C SER A 81 -10.07 -2.21 32.85
N TYR A 82 -9.39 -2.53 31.76
CA TYR A 82 -8.05 -3.12 31.76
C TYR A 82 -7.15 -2.36 30.79
N ASP A 83 -6.01 -1.88 31.28
CA ASP A 83 -5.01 -1.24 30.44
C ASP A 83 -4.18 -2.30 29.71
N PHE A 84 -3.80 -2.01 28.46
CA PHE A 84 -2.92 -2.86 27.68
C PHE A 84 -1.88 -2.02 26.94
N GLU A 85 -0.77 -2.67 26.63
CA GLU A 85 0.32 -2.09 25.86
C GLU A 85 1.11 -3.21 25.20
N PHE A 86 1.31 -3.07 23.90
CA PHE A 86 2.25 -3.82 23.08
C PHE A 86 3.33 -2.84 22.62
N MET A 87 4.58 -3.05 23.04
CA MET A 87 5.69 -2.15 22.70
C MET A 87 6.34 -2.58 21.39
N GLN A 88 6.79 -1.59 20.60
CA GLN A 88 7.61 -1.82 19.41
C GLN A 88 7.05 -2.88 18.45
N VAL A 89 5.76 -2.78 18.14
CA VAL A 89 5.04 -3.82 17.38
C VAL A 89 5.49 -3.82 15.92
N GLU A 90 5.96 -4.96 15.44
CA GLU A 90 6.29 -5.17 14.02
C GLU A 90 5.02 -5.15 13.16
N LYS A 91 5.04 -4.32 12.11
CA LYS A 91 3.96 -4.16 11.12
C LYS A 91 4.58 -4.07 9.73
N PRO A 92 5.21 -5.17 9.25
CA PRO A 92 6.09 -5.14 8.09
C PRO A 92 5.40 -4.82 6.75
N TYR A 93 4.07 -4.90 6.71
CA TYR A 93 3.28 -4.75 5.49
C TYR A 93 2.20 -3.67 5.64
N GLU A 94 1.95 -2.91 4.58
CA GLU A 94 0.83 -1.96 4.51
C GLU A 94 -0.52 -2.69 4.40
N SER A 95 -1.54 -2.19 5.11
CA SER A 95 -2.91 -2.70 5.03
C SER A 95 -3.43 -2.65 3.59
N TYR A 96 -4.12 -3.70 3.16
CA TYR A 96 -4.61 -3.84 1.79
C TYR A 96 -5.96 -4.55 1.75
N ILE A 97 -6.90 -4.03 0.96
CA ILE A 97 -8.15 -4.71 0.61
C ILE A 97 -8.18 -4.81 -0.90
N GLY A 98 -8.09 -6.04 -1.39
CA GLY A 98 -8.01 -6.38 -2.78
C GLY A 98 -9.25 -7.08 -3.31
N ALA A 99 -9.11 -7.65 -4.51
CA ALA A 99 -10.18 -8.43 -5.14
C ALA A 99 -10.23 -9.87 -4.62
N ASN A 100 -9.08 -10.47 -4.34
CA ASN A 100 -8.92 -11.87 -3.93
C ASN A 100 -8.13 -12.03 -2.61
N VAL A 101 -7.63 -10.93 -2.04
CA VAL A 101 -6.83 -10.93 -0.81
C VAL A 101 -7.10 -9.71 0.06
N ARG A 102 -7.08 -9.91 1.37
CA ARG A 102 -7.10 -8.85 2.37
C ARG A 102 -5.93 -9.00 3.34
N LEU A 103 -5.17 -7.92 3.54
CA LEU A 103 -4.18 -7.81 4.60
C LEU A 103 -4.67 -6.78 5.61
N ARG A 104 -4.93 -7.22 6.84
CA ARG A 104 -5.47 -6.35 7.90
C ARG A 104 -4.72 -6.53 9.21
N TYR A 105 -4.79 -5.49 10.03
CA TYR A 105 -4.35 -5.49 11.43
C TYR A 105 -5.52 -5.13 12.31
N PHE A 106 -5.66 -5.80 13.46
CA PHE A 106 -6.75 -5.52 14.39
C PHE A 106 -6.38 -5.90 15.83
N LEU A 107 -7.06 -5.26 16.76
CA LEU A 107 -7.09 -5.67 18.16
C LEU A 107 -8.29 -6.60 18.36
N LYS A 108 -8.06 -7.78 18.96
CA LYS A 108 -9.11 -8.76 19.27
C LYS A 108 -9.17 -8.98 20.78
N VAL A 109 -10.28 -8.59 21.39
CA VAL A 109 -10.55 -8.87 22.80
C VAL A 109 -11.39 -10.13 22.88
N THR A 110 -10.93 -11.10 23.68
CA THR A 110 -11.61 -12.38 23.90
C THR A 110 -11.89 -12.54 25.39
N ILE A 111 -13.16 -12.70 25.74
CA ILE A 111 -13.60 -13.16 27.06
C ILE A 111 -13.94 -14.64 26.92
N VAL A 112 -13.09 -15.51 27.48
CA VAL A 112 -13.25 -16.96 27.36
C VAL A 112 -14.37 -17.41 28.29
N ARG A 113 -15.36 -18.14 27.78
CA ARG A 113 -16.52 -18.60 28.55
C ARG A 113 -16.72 -20.10 28.38
N ARG A 114 -17.46 -20.72 29.30
CA ARG A 114 -17.73 -22.17 29.25
C ARG A 114 -18.43 -22.63 27.97
N LEU A 115 -19.31 -21.81 27.40
CA LEU A 115 -20.12 -22.17 26.24
C LEU A 115 -19.65 -21.49 24.94
N THR A 116 -19.60 -20.16 24.95
CA THR A 116 -19.25 -19.37 23.76
C THR A 116 -18.53 -18.11 24.20
N ASP A 117 -17.33 -17.93 23.66
CA ASP A 117 -16.51 -16.76 23.92
C ASP A 117 -17.18 -15.49 23.41
N LEU A 118 -16.93 -14.38 24.12
CA LEU A 118 -17.30 -13.06 23.63
C LEU A 118 -16.07 -12.46 22.97
N VAL A 119 -16.17 -12.21 21.67
CA VAL A 119 -15.09 -11.66 20.86
C VAL A 119 -15.49 -10.29 20.34
N LYS A 120 -14.57 -9.32 20.42
CA LYS A 120 -14.72 -8.02 19.79
C LYS A 120 -13.43 -7.64 19.08
N GLU A 121 -13.55 -7.34 17.80
CA GLU A 121 -12.45 -6.83 16.97
C GLU A 121 -12.53 -5.32 16.78
N TYR A 122 -11.37 -4.71 16.58
CA TYR A 122 -11.21 -3.32 16.20
C TYR A 122 -10.06 -3.19 15.19
N ASP A 123 -10.39 -2.83 13.94
CA ASP A 123 -9.44 -2.69 12.84
C ASP A 123 -8.51 -1.48 12.98
N LEU A 124 -7.31 -1.65 12.46
CA LEU A 124 -6.25 -0.65 12.37
C LEU A 124 -5.75 -0.56 10.93
N ILE A 125 -5.30 0.62 10.53
CA ILE A 125 -4.63 0.82 9.24
C ILE A 125 -3.13 0.95 9.49
N VAL A 126 -2.34 0.22 8.72
CA VAL A 126 -0.88 0.37 8.70
C VAL A 126 -0.47 0.92 7.35
N HIS A 127 0.36 1.95 7.34
CA HIS A 127 1.01 2.44 6.12
C HIS A 127 2.51 2.13 6.14
N GLN A 128 3.06 1.77 4.99
CA GLN A 128 4.49 1.59 4.80
C GLN A 128 5.05 2.78 4.02
N LEU A 129 5.90 3.57 4.68
CA LEU A 129 6.54 4.71 4.06
C LEU A 129 7.83 4.28 3.36
N ALA A 130 8.07 4.81 2.16
CA ALA A 130 9.34 4.65 1.46
C ALA A 130 9.94 6.02 1.14
N THR A 131 11.21 6.02 0.74
CA THR A 131 11.86 7.18 0.12
C THR A 131 12.74 6.65 -0.99
N TYR A 132 12.54 7.18 -2.18
CA TYR A 132 13.43 6.94 -3.31
C TYR A 132 14.15 8.24 -3.65
N PRO A 133 15.43 8.19 -4.02
CA PRO A 133 16.11 9.36 -4.55
C PRO A 133 15.40 9.83 -5.82
N ASP A 134 15.31 11.14 -6.01
CA ASP A 134 14.76 11.75 -7.22
C ASP A 134 15.75 11.56 -8.39
N VAL A 135 15.85 10.33 -8.87
CA VAL A 135 16.66 9.98 -10.04
C VAL A 135 15.73 9.99 -11.25
N ASN A 136 15.88 11.01 -12.09
CA ASN A 136 15.22 11.08 -13.39
C ASN A 136 16.03 10.24 -14.40
N ASN A 137 15.77 8.94 -14.42
CA ASN A 137 16.17 8.11 -15.54
C ASN A 137 14.97 8.00 -16.46
N SER A 138 15.01 8.70 -17.60
CA SER A 138 13.93 8.56 -18.58
C SER A 138 13.89 7.12 -19.07
N ILE A 139 12.68 6.60 -19.20
CA ILE A 139 12.43 5.24 -19.66
C ILE A 139 11.68 5.34 -20.97
N LYS A 140 12.12 4.55 -21.93
CA LYS A 140 11.53 4.44 -23.26
C LYS A 140 10.75 3.15 -23.37
N MET A 141 9.50 3.27 -23.81
CA MET A 141 8.63 2.15 -24.14
C MET A 141 8.24 2.26 -25.60
N GLU A 142 8.64 1.27 -26.40
CA GLU A 142 8.47 1.31 -27.86
C GLU A 142 7.44 0.28 -28.33
N VAL A 143 6.61 0.70 -29.29
CA VAL A 143 5.73 -0.15 -30.09
C VAL A 143 6.23 -0.06 -31.53
N GLY A 144 6.84 -1.14 -32.00
CA GLY A 144 7.46 -1.22 -33.33
C GLY A 144 6.92 -2.39 -34.13
N ILE A 145 6.54 -2.12 -35.37
CA ILE A 145 6.27 -3.09 -36.43
C ILE A 145 7.18 -2.71 -37.58
N GLU A 146 8.00 -3.67 -38.02
CA GLU A 146 8.96 -3.46 -39.09
C GLU A 146 8.30 -2.83 -40.31
N ASP A 147 8.96 -1.79 -40.84
CA ASP A 147 8.52 -0.99 -42.00
C ASP A 147 7.12 -0.35 -41.93
N CYS A 148 6.39 -0.48 -40.84
CA CYS A 148 4.98 -0.08 -40.75
C CYS A 148 4.70 0.95 -39.64
N LEU A 149 5.23 0.73 -38.45
CA LEU A 149 4.90 1.54 -37.27
C LEU A 149 6.11 1.60 -36.33
N HIS A 150 6.46 2.79 -35.85
CA HIS A 150 7.43 2.95 -34.79
C HIS A 150 7.04 4.16 -33.95
N ILE A 151 6.55 3.87 -32.75
CA ILE A 151 6.14 4.86 -31.76
C ILE A 151 6.94 4.64 -30.47
N GLU A 152 7.50 5.72 -29.95
CA GLU A 152 8.24 5.74 -28.69
C GLU A 152 7.47 6.55 -27.67
N PHE A 153 7.22 5.99 -26.49
CA PHE A 153 6.76 6.72 -25.32
C PHE A 153 7.89 6.83 -24.29
N GLU A 154 8.36 8.05 -24.07
CA GLU A 154 9.36 8.38 -23.05
C GLU A 154 8.68 8.96 -21.81
N TYR A 155 9.06 8.51 -20.61
CA TYR A 155 8.56 9.05 -19.35
C TYR A 155 9.65 9.21 -18.28
N ASN A 156 9.43 10.11 -17.33
CA ASN A 156 10.50 10.69 -16.51
C ASN A 156 11.06 9.81 -15.38
N LYS A 157 10.30 8.83 -14.85
CA LYS A 157 10.74 7.98 -13.73
C LYS A 157 10.20 6.55 -13.84
N SER A 158 10.88 5.58 -13.22
CA SER A 158 10.34 4.22 -13.00
C SER A 158 9.56 4.09 -11.69
N LYS A 159 9.68 5.09 -10.81
CA LYS A 159 9.10 5.06 -9.47
C LYS A 159 8.40 6.38 -9.18
N TYR A 160 7.16 6.31 -8.73
CA TYR A 160 6.30 7.47 -8.49
C TYR A 160 5.66 7.36 -7.12
N HIS A 161 5.57 8.47 -6.38
CA HIS A 161 4.75 8.46 -5.18
C HIS A 161 3.25 8.49 -5.55
N LEU A 162 2.37 8.05 -4.65
CA LEU A 162 0.92 7.91 -4.92
C LEU A 162 0.19 9.19 -5.38
N LYS A 163 0.83 10.35 -5.23
CA LYS A 163 0.32 11.68 -5.62
C LYS A 163 1.21 12.38 -6.66
N ASP A 164 2.14 11.65 -7.27
CA ASP A 164 3.08 12.19 -8.25
C ASP A 164 2.37 12.36 -9.61
N VAL A 165 3.09 12.94 -10.57
CA VAL A 165 2.65 13.09 -11.95
C VAL A 165 3.61 12.34 -12.85
N ILE A 166 3.07 11.44 -13.66
CA ILE A 166 3.84 10.79 -14.73
C ILE A 166 3.91 11.80 -15.87
N VAL A 167 5.13 12.27 -16.14
CA VAL A 167 5.39 13.24 -17.22
C VAL A 167 6.14 12.50 -18.31
N GLY A 168 5.58 12.54 -19.51
CA GLY A 168 6.18 11.87 -20.66
C GLY A 168 5.86 12.54 -21.97
N LYS A 169 6.34 11.91 -23.05
CA LYS A 169 6.15 12.38 -24.41
C LYS A 169 6.11 11.20 -25.35
N ILE A 170 5.13 11.20 -26.25
CA ILE A 170 5.03 10.23 -27.34
C ILE A 170 5.68 10.82 -28.59
N TYR A 171 6.48 10.03 -29.29
CA TYR A 171 7.14 10.38 -30.54
C TYR A 171 6.70 9.43 -31.65
N PHE A 172 6.28 9.98 -32.77
CA PHE A 172 5.88 9.22 -33.96
C PHE A 172 7.05 9.14 -34.95
N LEU A 173 7.83 8.06 -34.88
CA LEU A 173 9.05 7.90 -35.67
C LEU A 173 8.76 7.33 -37.07
N LEU A 174 7.78 6.42 -37.16
CA LEU A 174 7.27 5.87 -38.41
C LEU A 174 5.77 5.59 -38.26
N VAL A 175 4.96 6.08 -39.18
CA VAL A 175 3.51 5.84 -39.21
C VAL A 175 3.12 5.59 -40.67
N ARG A 176 3.05 4.32 -41.07
CA ARG A 176 2.51 3.88 -42.38
C ARG A 176 1.16 3.18 -42.26
N ILE A 177 0.78 2.80 -41.04
CA ILE A 177 -0.55 2.27 -40.71
C ILE A 177 -1.39 3.43 -40.15
N LYS A 178 -2.66 3.51 -40.55
CA LYS A 178 -3.59 4.47 -40.01
C LYS A 178 -4.07 4.04 -38.63
N ILE A 179 -3.77 4.86 -37.64
CA ILE A 179 -4.18 4.64 -36.26
C ILE A 179 -5.59 5.21 -36.10
N GLN A 180 -6.50 4.40 -35.57
CA GLN A 180 -7.85 4.82 -35.22
C GLN A 180 -7.86 5.39 -33.80
N HIS A 181 -7.24 4.70 -32.85
CA HIS A 181 -7.33 5.02 -31.44
C HIS A 181 -6.01 4.77 -30.71
N MET A 182 -5.63 5.68 -29.81
CA MET A 182 -4.46 5.51 -28.94
C MET A 182 -4.76 5.94 -27.51
N GLU A 183 -4.37 5.11 -26.55
CA GLU A 183 -4.55 5.38 -25.12
C GLU A 183 -3.37 4.89 -24.28
N LEU A 184 -3.16 5.57 -23.14
CA LEU A 184 -2.29 5.12 -22.07
C LEU A 184 -3.14 4.68 -20.89
N GLN A 185 -2.95 3.44 -20.44
CA GLN A 185 -3.64 2.92 -19.27
C GLN A 185 -2.68 2.79 -18.08
N LEU A 186 -3.19 3.03 -16.87
CA LEU A 186 -2.57 2.57 -15.63
C LEU A 186 -3.27 1.28 -15.21
N ILE A 187 -2.56 0.16 -15.30
CA ILE A 187 -3.07 -1.16 -14.95
C ILE A 187 -2.52 -1.57 -13.59
N LYS A 188 -3.39 -2.05 -12.71
CA LYS A 188 -3.03 -2.78 -11.49
C LYS A 188 -3.25 -4.27 -11.72
N LYS A 189 -2.23 -5.05 -11.36
CA LYS A 189 -2.31 -6.52 -11.33
C LYS A 189 -2.17 -6.97 -9.89
N GLU A 190 -3.21 -7.61 -9.36
CA GLU A 190 -3.18 -8.30 -8.08
C GLU A 190 -2.98 -9.79 -8.35
N ILE A 191 -1.87 -10.33 -7.84
CA ILE A 191 -1.47 -11.71 -8.06
C ILE A 191 -1.56 -12.40 -6.70
N THR A 192 -2.41 -13.41 -6.55
CA THR A 192 -2.60 -14.18 -5.32
C THR A 192 -2.28 -15.66 -5.54
N GLY A 193 -1.87 -16.37 -4.49
CA GLY A 193 -1.55 -17.81 -4.55
C GLY A 193 -0.06 -18.11 -4.69
N ILE A 194 0.29 -19.39 -4.63
CA ILE A 194 1.68 -19.87 -4.65
C ILE A 194 1.85 -20.92 -5.74
N GLY A 195 2.81 -20.71 -6.64
CA GLY A 195 3.14 -21.68 -7.68
C GLY A 195 2.00 -21.89 -8.69
N PRO A 196 1.61 -23.14 -9.00
CA PRO A 196 0.61 -23.43 -10.04
C PRO A 196 -0.81 -22.89 -9.74
N SER A 197 -1.12 -22.55 -8.50
CA SER A 197 -2.43 -22.02 -8.09
C SER A 197 -2.50 -20.48 -8.11
N THR A 198 -1.58 -19.83 -8.83
CA THR A 198 -1.56 -18.37 -8.94
C THR A 198 -2.75 -17.85 -9.73
N THR A 199 -3.47 -16.90 -9.16
CA THR A 199 -4.57 -16.17 -9.80
C THR A 199 -4.12 -14.73 -10.01
N THR A 200 -4.41 -14.14 -11.17
CA THR A 200 -4.09 -12.74 -11.46
C THR A 200 -5.37 -11.98 -11.78
N GLU A 201 -5.72 -11.04 -10.91
CA GLU A 201 -6.76 -10.04 -11.18
C GLU A 201 -6.12 -8.82 -11.84
N THR A 202 -6.72 -8.34 -12.93
CA THR A 202 -6.22 -7.18 -13.68
C THR A 202 -7.28 -6.09 -13.72
N GLU A 203 -6.95 -4.94 -13.15
CA GLU A 203 -7.82 -3.76 -13.07
C GLU A 203 -7.20 -2.61 -13.87
N THR A 204 -8.00 -1.97 -14.74
CA THR A 204 -7.59 -0.72 -15.40
C THR A 204 -8.02 0.45 -14.53
N ILE A 205 -7.06 1.03 -13.79
CA ILE A 205 -7.30 2.11 -12.82
C ILE A 205 -7.53 3.45 -13.52
N ALA A 206 -6.76 3.70 -14.58
CA ALA A 206 -6.86 4.92 -15.35
C ALA A 206 -6.81 4.58 -16.83
N LYS A 207 -7.61 5.29 -17.61
CA LYS A 207 -7.59 5.29 -19.07
C LYS A 207 -7.41 6.73 -19.53
N TYR A 208 -6.29 7.01 -20.19
CA TYR A 208 -5.97 8.32 -20.73
C TYR A 208 -5.98 8.22 -22.26
N GLU A 209 -7.07 8.69 -22.86
CA GLU A 209 -7.22 8.73 -24.32
C GLU A 209 -6.34 9.85 -24.87
N ILE A 210 -5.46 9.51 -25.81
CA ILE A 210 -4.40 10.42 -26.26
C ILE A 210 -4.79 11.09 -27.57
N MET A 211 -5.27 10.30 -28.53
CA MET A 211 -5.60 10.79 -29.85
C MET A 211 -6.69 9.93 -30.49
N ASP A 212 -7.54 10.59 -31.27
CA ASP A 212 -8.40 10.05 -32.31
C ASP A 212 -7.89 10.60 -33.66
N GLY A 213 -7.45 9.73 -34.57
CA GLY A 213 -6.93 10.11 -35.89
C GLY A 213 -5.48 9.72 -36.20
N ALA A 214 -5.02 10.11 -37.40
CA ALA A 214 -3.76 9.66 -38.00
C ALA A 214 -2.58 10.64 -37.77
N PRO A 215 -1.69 10.38 -36.80
CA PRO A 215 -0.50 11.20 -36.56
C PRO A 215 0.47 11.10 -37.73
N VAL A 216 1.28 12.14 -37.94
CA VAL A 216 2.34 12.13 -38.96
C VAL A 216 3.73 11.93 -38.37
N LYS A 217 4.64 11.40 -39.17
CA LYS A 217 6.04 11.21 -38.78
C LYS A 217 6.65 12.54 -38.31
N GLY A 218 7.30 12.52 -37.15
CA GLY A 218 7.95 13.67 -36.53
C GLY A 218 7.07 14.42 -35.53
N GLU A 219 5.77 14.13 -35.45
CA GLU A 219 4.90 14.68 -34.41
C GLU A 219 5.25 14.13 -33.04
N SER A 220 4.84 14.88 -32.02
CA SER A 220 4.96 14.43 -30.64
C SER A 220 3.87 15.00 -29.74
N ILE A 221 3.47 14.23 -28.75
CA ILE A 221 2.39 14.59 -27.81
C ILE A 221 2.93 14.55 -26.39
N PRO A 222 2.87 15.66 -25.63
CA PRO A 222 3.20 15.63 -24.22
C PRO A 222 2.10 14.94 -23.39
N ILE A 223 2.51 14.13 -22.43
CA ILE A 223 1.62 13.37 -21.54
C ILE A 223 1.84 13.83 -20.09
N ARG A 224 0.75 14.07 -19.36
CA ARG A 224 0.75 14.35 -17.93
C ARG A 224 -0.38 13.58 -17.25
N LEU A 225 -0.04 12.48 -16.59
CA LEU A 225 -0.99 11.65 -15.85
C LEU A 225 -0.86 11.90 -14.34
N PHE A 226 -1.89 12.48 -13.74
CA PHE A 226 -1.93 12.81 -12.32
C PHE A 226 -2.40 11.62 -11.49
N LEU A 227 -1.53 11.02 -10.67
CA LEU A 227 -1.87 9.82 -9.90
C LEU A 227 -2.84 10.10 -8.74
N ALA A 228 -2.84 11.33 -8.21
CA ALA A 228 -3.65 11.70 -7.06
C ALA A 228 -5.16 11.53 -7.26
N GLY A 229 -5.65 11.59 -8.51
CA GLY A 229 -7.08 11.43 -8.83
C GLY A 229 -7.57 9.98 -8.80
N TYR A 230 -6.66 9.01 -8.80
CA TYR A 230 -6.99 7.59 -8.90
C TYR A 230 -6.82 6.82 -7.59
N ASP A 231 -6.29 7.47 -6.55
CA ASP A 231 -6.04 6.89 -5.22
C ASP A 231 -5.39 5.49 -5.23
N PRO A 232 -4.25 5.31 -5.94
CA PRO A 232 -3.60 4.01 -6.02
C PRO A 232 -2.96 3.61 -4.69
N THR A 233 -2.79 2.31 -4.46
CA THR A 233 -1.97 1.78 -3.35
C THR A 233 -0.50 1.66 -3.78
N PRO A 234 0.44 1.52 -2.83
CA PRO A 234 1.83 1.19 -3.17
C PRO A 234 1.95 -0.14 -3.90
N THR A 235 3.05 -0.29 -4.64
CA THR A 235 3.48 -1.59 -5.16
C THR A 235 3.88 -2.49 -3.99
N MET A 236 3.27 -3.66 -3.94
CA MET A 236 3.50 -4.68 -2.92
C MET A 236 4.11 -5.90 -3.63
N ARG A 237 5.35 -6.28 -3.29
CA ARG A 237 6.03 -7.42 -3.93
C ARG A 237 6.15 -8.56 -2.94
N ASP A 238 5.65 -9.73 -3.34
CA ASP A 238 5.78 -11.00 -2.64
C ASP A 238 5.46 -10.90 -1.14
N VAL A 239 4.37 -10.22 -0.80
CA VAL A 239 3.95 -9.96 0.59
C VAL A 239 3.71 -11.29 1.29
N ASN A 240 4.60 -11.59 2.24
CA ASN A 240 4.68 -12.89 2.92
C ASN A 240 4.63 -14.11 1.97
N LYS A 241 5.11 -13.96 0.72
CA LYS A 241 5.00 -14.95 -0.35
C LYS A 241 3.54 -15.39 -0.65
N LYS A 242 2.55 -14.54 -0.36
CA LYS A 242 1.11 -14.84 -0.56
C LYS A 242 0.50 -14.09 -1.73
N PHE A 243 0.88 -12.83 -1.90
CA PHE A 243 0.36 -12.00 -2.98
C PHE A 243 1.32 -10.89 -3.40
N SER A 244 1.05 -10.30 -4.56
CA SER A 244 1.69 -9.10 -5.08
C SER A 244 0.65 -8.13 -5.66
N VAL A 245 0.90 -6.82 -5.53
CA VAL A 245 0.16 -5.75 -6.20
C VAL A 245 1.15 -4.96 -7.04
N ARG A 246 1.03 -5.04 -8.36
CA ARG A 246 1.97 -4.45 -9.33
C ARG A 246 1.26 -3.46 -10.25
N TYR A 247 1.98 -2.44 -10.69
CA TYR A 247 1.43 -1.37 -11.52
C TYR A 247 2.17 -1.29 -12.85
N PHE A 248 1.42 -1.13 -13.93
CA PHE A 248 1.96 -1.09 -15.29
C PHE A 248 1.41 0.10 -16.04
N LEU A 249 2.28 0.78 -16.77
CA LEU A 249 1.86 1.64 -17.87
C LEU A 249 1.66 0.75 -19.10
N ASN A 250 0.47 0.84 -19.70
CA ASN A 250 0.11 0.09 -20.89
C ASN A 250 -0.24 1.07 -22.01
N LEU A 251 0.64 1.20 -22.99
CA LEU A 251 0.36 1.96 -24.20
C LEU A 251 -0.40 1.05 -25.16
N VAL A 252 -1.60 1.45 -25.56
CA VAL A 252 -2.49 0.68 -26.44
C VAL A 252 -2.78 1.50 -27.69
N LEU A 253 -2.71 0.83 -28.84
CA LEU A 253 -3.02 1.37 -30.15
C LEU A 253 -3.99 0.43 -30.87
N VAL A 254 -4.94 1.00 -31.57
CA VAL A 254 -5.88 0.31 -32.45
C VAL A 254 -5.84 0.98 -33.82
N ASP A 255 -5.72 0.20 -34.88
CA ASP A 255 -5.75 0.70 -36.25
C ASP A 255 -7.13 0.58 -36.90
N GLU A 256 -7.28 1.09 -38.13
CA GLU A 256 -8.56 1.03 -38.87
C GLU A 256 -9.04 -0.41 -39.21
N GLU A 257 -8.20 -1.43 -39.03
CA GLU A 257 -8.54 -2.85 -39.22
C GLU A 257 -8.87 -3.55 -37.90
N ASP A 258 -9.12 -2.80 -36.82
CA ASP A 258 -9.35 -3.28 -35.45
C ASP A 258 -8.17 -4.11 -34.86
N ARG A 259 -6.97 -4.02 -35.45
CA ARG A 259 -5.79 -4.70 -34.90
C ARG A 259 -5.27 -3.92 -33.70
N ARG A 260 -5.00 -4.63 -32.60
CA ARG A 260 -4.57 -4.05 -31.33
C ARG A 260 -3.08 -4.28 -31.11
N TYR A 261 -2.34 -3.21 -30.89
CA TYR A 261 -0.94 -3.21 -30.51
C TYR A 261 -0.80 -2.67 -29.10
N PHE A 262 -0.01 -3.33 -28.27
CA PHE A 262 0.20 -2.84 -26.92
C PHE A 262 1.60 -3.15 -26.41
N LYS A 263 2.09 -2.28 -25.54
CA LYS A 263 3.32 -2.50 -24.78
C LYS A 263 3.08 -2.12 -23.33
N GLN A 264 3.51 -3.00 -22.43
CA GLN A 264 3.41 -2.81 -20.99
C GLN A 264 4.79 -2.67 -20.38
N GLN A 265 4.94 -1.70 -19.49
CA GLN A 265 6.14 -1.52 -18.68
C GLN A 265 5.75 -1.30 -17.22
N GLU A 266 6.41 -2.02 -16.31
CA GLU A 266 6.14 -1.88 -14.88
C GLU A 266 6.65 -0.54 -14.34
N ILE A 267 5.84 0.07 -13.48
CA ILE A 267 6.24 1.20 -12.63
C ILE A 267 6.06 0.83 -11.15
N ILE A 268 6.85 1.45 -10.28
CA ILE A 268 6.77 1.24 -8.84
C ILE A 268 6.05 2.43 -8.21
N LEU A 269 4.91 2.15 -7.58
CA LEU A 269 4.19 3.14 -6.78
C LEU A 269 4.61 3.03 -5.32
N TRP A 270 4.83 4.17 -4.65
CA TRP A 270 5.28 4.18 -3.26
C TRP A 270 4.62 5.28 -2.44
N ARG A 271 4.52 5.06 -1.13
CA ARG A 271 3.93 6.06 -0.21
C ARG A 271 5.02 6.98 0.33
N LYS A 272 4.93 8.25 -0.01
CA LYS A 272 5.82 9.31 0.49
C LYS A 272 5.46 9.67 1.92
N ALA A 273 6.48 9.83 2.77
CA ALA A 273 6.30 10.30 4.14
C ALA A 273 5.61 11.67 4.19
N PRO A 274 4.61 11.90 5.06
CA PRO A 274 4.02 13.20 5.28
C PRO A 274 5.07 14.23 5.70
N GLU A 275 4.94 15.48 5.24
CA GLU A 275 5.91 16.54 5.59
C GLU A 275 6.09 16.74 7.10
N LYS A 276 5.01 16.60 7.88
CA LYS A 276 5.04 16.73 9.34
C LYS A 276 6.00 15.71 9.99
N LEU A 277 6.02 14.47 9.51
CA LEU A 277 6.95 13.44 9.98
C LEU A 277 8.39 13.70 9.53
N ARG A 278 8.60 14.28 8.33
CA ARG A 278 9.94 14.66 7.87
C ARG A 278 10.56 15.74 8.76
N LYS A 279 9.79 16.76 9.14
CA LYS A 279 10.25 17.85 10.01
C LYS A 279 10.63 17.36 11.43
N GLN A 280 9.91 16.38 11.97
CA GLN A 280 10.26 15.78 13.27
C GLN A 280 11.58 14.99 13.20
N ARG A 281 11.83 14.24 12.11
CA ARG A 281 13.10 13.51 11.93
C ARG A 281 14.30 14.45 11.71
N THR A 282 14.14 15.53 10.96
CA THR A 282 15.22 16.53 10.77
C THR A 282 15.55 17.31 12.04
N ASN A 283 14.55 17.62 12.87
CA ASN A 283 14.76 18.35 14.13
C ASN A 283 15.48 17.50 15.19
N PHE A 284 15.37 16.17 15.13
CA PHE A 284 16.15 15.27 15.99
C PHE A 284 17.63 15.22 15.59
N HIS A 285 17.96 15.27 14.29
CA HIS A 285 19.36 15.33 13.84
C HIS A 285 20.04 16.66 14.19
N GLN A 286 19.33 17.80 14.08
CA GLN A 286 19.90 19.11 14.45
C GLN A 286 20.13 19.31 15.96
N ARG A 287 19.51 18.49 16.83
CA ARG A 287 19.77 18.55 18.29
C ARG A 287 21.04 17.80 18.73
N PHE A 288 21.61 16.95 17.88
CA PHE A 288 22.82 16.19 18.19
C PHE A 288 24.09 16.73 17.51
N GLU A 289 23.98 17.72 16.63
CA GLU A 289 25.13 18.48 16.13
C GLU A 289 25.17 19.87 16.77
N SER A 290 25.77 19.94 17.97
CA SER A 290 26.33 21.18 18.52
C SER A 290 27.84 21.20 18.25
N PRO A 291 28.45 22.35 17.92
CA PRO A 291 29.84 22.39 17.45
C PRO A 291 30.82 22.47 18.63
N GLU A 292 31.49 21.35 18.93
CA GLU A 292 32.72 21.36 19.75
C GLU A 292 33.87 20.76 18.95
N SER A 293 34.73 21.62 18.41
CA SER A 293 36.19 21.39 18.24
C SER A 293 36.85 22.55 17.50
N GLN A 294 36.98 23.68 18.18
CA GLN A 294 38.13 24.57 17.97
C GLN A 294 38.84 24.73 19.31
N ALA A 295 39.70 23.77 19.62
CA ALA A 295 40.73 23.93 20.64
C ALA A 295 42.07 23.54 19.98
N SER A 296 42.83 24.59 19.70
CA SER A 296 44.24 24.67 19.32
C SER A 296 45.13 23.59 19.93
N ALA A 297 45.86 22.87 19.08
CA ALA A 297 47.03 22.10 19.48
C ALA A 297 48.29 22.92 19.20
N GLU A 298 48.87 23.50 20.25
CA GLU A 298 50.26 23.98 20.25
C GLU A 298 51.20 22.78 20.13
N GLN A 299 52.17 22.87 19.23
CA GLN A 299 53.31 21.96 19.12
C GLN A 299 54.34 22.27 20.23
N PRO A 300 55.06 21.27 20.76
CA PRO A 300 56.38 21.49 21.29
C PRO A 300 57.45 20.90 20.34
N GLU A 301 58.45 21.73 20.05
CA GLU A 301 59.74 21.32 19.51
C GLU A 301 60.52 20.50 20.56
N MET A 302 61.01 19.32 20.15
CA MET A 302 62.41 18.89 20.24
C MET A 302 62.58 17.50 19.62
#